data_AF-A0A1H2XXV0-F1
#
_entry.id   AF-A0A1H2XXV0-F1
#
_cell.length_a   1.000
_cell.length_b   1.000
_cell.length_c   1.000
_cell.angle_alpha   90.00
_cell.angle_beta   90.00
_cell.angle_gamma   90.00
#
_symmetry.space_group_name_H-M   'P 1'
#
loop_
_entity.id
_entity.type
_entity.pdbx_description
1 polymer ?
#
loop_
_entity_poly.entity_id
_entity_poly.type
_entity_poly.pdbx_seq_one_letter_code
_entity_poly.pdbx_strand_id
1 'polypeptide(L)'
;MTSYHTLNTFNNPFRHYRVIDIVPFQEKIAVLQFTSADVSKKIMKNGVYVDRHILVDIFSEDFTSQKRLSFSFEEDEPCYRSDAYYYREGERLFILIEYYKLDNIFVTNKVFEITENEVIELSFCCIPQKRIFNDAKVYSFGDKEVFMQSPFMMSCRDKQNQKTLWKYKLSAYLYTEVEEYNDILYFGTAGKGGYFYGVSLNNGQTVFSYNTGQTVHFVRSGECIIISDKKQKPMLINALTGEIIHSLDIGKYTIDYEQQMLWYKERFYSIVRNKEKDLSVMCVNI
;
A
#
# COMPACT_ATOMS: atom_id res chain seq x y z
N MET A 1 -24.53 3.62 -0.33
CA MET A 1 -24.50 4.52 -1.51
C MET A 1 -23.05 4.62 -1.93
N THR A 2 -22.75 4.41 -3.21
CA THR A 2 -21.36 4.45 -3.73
C THR A 2 -21.04 5.88 -4.11
N SER A 3 -20.01 6.46 -3.49
CA SER A 3 -19.50 7.80 -3.84
C SER A 3 -18.14 7.64 -4.51
N TYR A 4 -17.84 8.49 -5.50
CA TYR A 4 -16.53 8.52 -6.13
C TYR A 4 -16.12 9.95 -6.45
N HIS A 5 -14.81 10.17 -6.51
CA HIS A 5 -14.21 11.42 -6.90
C HIS A 5 -13.05 11.14 -7.84
N THR A 6 -13.05 11.75 -9.03
CA THR A 6 -11.93 11.61 -9.96
C THR A 6 -10.71 12.31 -9.38
N LEU A 7 -9.60 11.59 -9.26
CA LEU A 7 -8.35 12.21 -8.83
C LEU A 7 -7.88 13.03 -10.03
N ASN A 8 -8.01 14.36 -9.94
CA ASN A 8 -7.76 15.28 -11.04
C ASN A 8 -6.50 14.89 -11.82
N THR A 9 -6.71 14.37 -13.03
CA THR A 9 -5.69 14.16 -14.04
C THR A 9 -5.15 15.52 -14.37
N PHE A 10 -3.89 15.76 -14.02
CA PHE A 10 -3.27 17.05 -14.25
C PHE A 10 -3.36 17.40 -15.74
N ASN A 11 -3.86 18.59 -16.05
CA ASN A 11 -3.74 19.18 -17.39
C ASN A 11 -2.29 19.53 -17.74
N ASN A 12 -1.34 19.31 -16.81
CA ASN A 12 0.10 19.35 -17.05
C ASN A 12 0.65 17.93 -17.20
N PRO A 13 1.50 17.67 -18.21
CA PRO A 13 2.12 16.36 -18.38
C PRO A 13 3.11 16.10 -17.24
N PHE A 14 2.73 15.22 -16.32
CA PHE A 14 3.66 14.62 -15.38
C PHE A 14 4.36 13.44 -16.04
N ARG A 15 5.68 13.32 -15.86
CA ARG A 15 6.44 12.12 -16.29
C ARG A 15 6.15 10.91 -15.42
N HIS A 16 5.88 11.16 -14.14
CA HIS A 16 5.60 10.13 -13.16
C HIS A 16 4.51 10.62 -12.22
N TYR A 17 3.52 9.77 -11.98
CA TYR A 17 2.45 10.01 -11.03
C TYR A 17 2.16 8.71 -10.30
N ARG A 18 2.11 8.78 -8.96
CA ARG A 18 1.83 7.63 -8.10
C ARG A 18 0.93 8.07 -6.95
N VAL A 19 -0.09 7.25 -6.67
CA VAL A 19 -0.78 7.30 -5.38
C VAL A 19 0.05 6.47 -4.39
N ILE A 20 0.49 7.09 -3.31
CA ILE A 20 1.24 6.44 -2.25
C ILE A 20 0.31 5.51 -1.49
N ASP A 21 -0.75 6.07 -0.89
CA ASP A 21 -1.80 5.30 -0.20
C ASP A 21 -3.05 6.17 0.07
N ILE A 22 -4.11 5.53 0.54
CA ILE A 22 -5.32 6.12 1.10
C ILE A 22 -5.40 5.82 2.60
N VAL A 23 -5.48 6.86 3.42
CA VAL A 23 -5.32 6.74 4.88
C VAL A 23 -6.36 7.54 5.65
N PRO A 24 -6.75 7.12 6.87
CA PRO A 24 -7.58 7.95 7.74
C PRO A 24 -6.76 9.15 8.23
N PHE A 25 -7.35 10.32 8.37
CA PHE A 25 -6.62 11.53 8.76
C PHE A 25 -7.54 12.48 9.51
N GLN A 26 -7.42 12.58 10.84
CA GLN A 26 -8.22 13.51 11.66
C GLN A 26 -9.74 13.42 11.38
N GLU A 27 -10.30 12.20 11.46
CA GLU A 27 -11.71 11.90 11.11
C GLU A 27 -12.10 12.13 9.64
N LYS A 28 -11.12 12.44 8.78
CA LYS A 28 -11.24 12.58 7.33
C LYS A 28 -10.50 11.44 6.63
N ILE A 29 -10.50 11.47 5.30
CA ILE A 29 -9.75 10.53 4.46
C ILE A 29 -8.72 11.32 3.66
N ALA A 30 -7.46 10.92 3.70
CA ALA A 30 -6.39 11.53 2.92
C ALA A 30 -5.91 10.58 1.82
N VAL A 31 -5.82 11.06 0.58
CA VAL A 31 -5.15 10.38 -0.53
C VAL A 31 -3.80 11.02 -0.75
N LEU A 32 -2.74 10.28 -0.42
CA LEU A 32 -1.35 10.73 -0.49
C LEU A 32 -0.80 10.44 -1.89
N GLN A 33 -0.26 11.44 -2.55
CA GLN A 33 0.22 11.34 -3.92
C GLN A 33 1.61 11.94 -4.05
N PHE A 34 2.41 11.33 -4.92
CA PHE A 34 3.73 11.82 -5.29
C PHE A 34 3.85 11.85 -6.81
N THR A 35 4.34 12.97 -7.34
CA THR A 35 4.44 13.18 -8.77
C THR A 35 5.65 14.03 -9.15
N SER A 36 6.04 13.94 -10.41
CA SER A 36 7.22 14.59 -10.96
C SER A 36 6.89 15.15 -12.35
N ALA A 37 7.10 16.45 -12.54
CA ALA A 37 6.73 17.17 -13.77
C ALA A 37 7.82 17.17 -14.85
N ASP A 38 7.41 17.46 -16.09
CA ASP A 38 8.35 17.76 -17.17
C ASP A 38 9.14 19.04 -16.85
N VAL A 39 10.47 18.93 -16.87
CA VAL A 39 11.38 20.05 -16.61
C VAL A 39 11.10 21.18 -17.61
N SER A 40 10.98 22.42 -17.13
CA SER A 40 11.05 23.56 -18.04
C SER A 40 12.38 23.52 -18.81
N LYS A 41 12.38 23.79 -20.12
CA LYS A 41 13.57 23.71 -21.01
C LYS A 41 14.81 24.50 -20.54
N LYS A 42 14.71 25.30 -19.47
CA LYS A 42 15.76 26.19 -18.98
C LYS A 42 16.90 25.50 -18.21
N ILE A 43 16.75 24.25 -17.77
CA ILE A 43 17.79 23.59 -16.94
C ILE A 43 18.19 22.25 -17.58
N MET A 44 18.83 22.35 -18.74
CA MET A 44 19.60 21.26 -19.36
C MET A 44 21.11 21.55 -19.22
N LYS A 45 21.59 21.71 -17.99
CA LYS A 45 23.01 21.58 -17.70
C LYS A 45 23.17 20.58 -16.56
N ASN A 46 23.85 19.48 -16.84
CA ASN A 46 24.25 18.41 -15.92
C ASN A 46 23.24 17.30 -15.58
N GLY A 47 22.11 17.21 -16.29
CA GLY A 47 21.35 15.96 -16.40
C GLY A 47 20.55 15.56 -15.16
N VAL A 48 19.31 16.07 -15.10
CA VAL A 48 18.16 15.64 -14.27
C VAL A 48 17.90 16.54 -13.07
N TYR A 49 16.90 17.42 -13.21
CA TYR A 49 16.13 17.95 -12.08
C TYR A 49 14.66 17.81 -12.46
N VAL A 50 13.89 17.07 -11.68
CA VAL A 50 12.46 16.86 -11.93
C VAL A 50 11.70 17.63 -10.87
N ASP A 51 10.88 18.62 -11.25
CA ASP A 51 10.04 19.33 -10.28
C ASP A 51 9.14 18.32 -9.59
N ARG A 52 9.40 18.08 -8.29
CA ARG A 52 8.67 17.10 -7.50
C ARG A 52 7.51 17.79 -6.80
N HIS A 53 6.40 17.07 -6.72
CA HIS A 53 5.21 17.54 -6.05
C HIS A 53 4.69 16.45 -5.12
N ILE A 54 4.40 16.84 -3.89
CA ILE A 54 3.52 16.09 -3.00
C ILE A 54 2.14 16.70 -3.11
N LEU A 55 1.14 15.85 -3.31
CA LEU A 55 -0.26 16.24 -3.32
C LEU A 55 -0.98 15.44 -2.26
N VAL A 56 -1.82 16.13 -1.49
CA VAL A 56 -2.66 15.50 -0.47
C VAL A 56 -4.07 15.96 -0.70
N ASP A 57 -4.93 15.03 -1.10
CA ASP A 57 -6.37 15.27 -1.14
C ASP A 57 -7.00 14.82 0.16
N ILE A 58 -7.51 15.77 0.94
CA ILE A 58 -8.21 15.55 2.20
C ILE A 58 -9.71 15.65 1.92
N PHE A 59 -10.43 14.55 2.12
CA PHE A 59 -11.86 14.44 1.88
C PHE A 59 -12.64 14.25 3.17
N SER A 60 -13.89 14.73 3.23
CA SER A 60 -14.86 14.17 4.19
C SER A 60 -15.07 12.68 3.92
N GLU A 61 -15.51 11.92 4.93
CA GLU A 61 -15.70 10.46 4.83
C GLU A 61 -16.63 10.00 3.70
N ASP A 62 -17.56 10.85 3.28
CA ASP A 62 -18.53 10.59 2.22
C ASP A 62 -18.16 11.19 0.86
N PHE A 63 -16.99 11.83 0.79
CA PHE A 63 -16.45 12.56 -0.37
C PHE A 63 -17.32 13.74 -0.84
N THR A 64 -18.18 14.30 0.02
CA THR A 64 -18.94 15.52 -0.28
C THR A 64 -18.09 16.79 -0.27
N SER A 65 -16.91 16.75 0.36
CA SER A 65 -15.97 17.86 0.41
C SER A 65 -14.55 17.39 0.16
N GLN A 66 -13.74 18.28 -0.43
CA GLN A 66 -12.33 18.04 -0.73
C GLN A 66 -11.52 19.32 -0.48
N LYS A 67 -10.36 19.15 0.15
CA LYS A 67 -9.29 20.14 0.20
C LYS A 67 -8.02 19.50 -0.37
N ARG A 68 -7.37 20.15 -1.33
CA ARG A 68 -6.08 19.71 -1.87
C ARG A 68 -4.95 20.56 -1.31
N LEU A 69 -3.94 19.90 -0.75
CA LEU A 69 -2.64 20.49 -0.45
C LEU A 69 -1.67 20.14 -1.58
N SER A 70 -0.76 21.05 -1.89
CA SER A 70 0.30 20.85 -2.88
C SER A 70 1.59 21.46 -2.35
N PHE A 71 2.68 20.72 -2.45
CA PHE A 71 4.01 21.19 -2.09
C PHE A 71 5.00 20.82 -3.18
N SER A 72 5.60 21.83 -3.78
CA SER A 72 6.61 21.69 -4.83
C SER A 72 7.99 21.87 -4.23
N PHE A 73 8.93 21.02 -4.64
CA PHE A 73 10.32 21.12 -4.19
C PHE A 73 11.28 20.61 -5.25
N GLU A 74 12.52 21.07 -5.15
CA GLU A 74 13.63 20.69 -6.01
C GLU A 74 14.54 19.68 -5.31
N GLU A 75 15.26 18.88 -6.11
CA GLU A 75 16.29 17.98 -5.65
C GLU A 75 17.65 18.70 -5.69
N ASP A 76 18.44 18.58 -4.62
CA ASP A 76 19.78 19.18 -4.56
C ASP A 76 20.81 18.38 -5.40
N GLU A 77 20.55 17.09 -5.63
CA GLU A 77 21.44 16.13 -6.30
C GLU A 77 20.70 15.38 -7.41
N PRO A 78 21.37 15.02 -8.53
CA PRO A 78 20.75 14.24 -9.60
C PRO A 78 20.39 12.83 -9.12
N CYS A 79 19.10 12.55 -9.02
CA CYS A 79 18.56 11.24 -8.63
C CYS A 79 17.91 10.54 -9.83
N TYR A 80 18.15 9.23 -9.97
CA TYR A 80 17.61 8.44 -11.09
C TYR A 80 16.31 7.75 -10.73
N ARG A 81 16.11 7.45 -9.45
CA ARG A 81 14.93 6.79 -8.91
C ARG A 81 14.57 7.38 -7.54
N SER A 82 13.28 7.39 -7.26
CA SER A 82 12.72 7.80 -5.98
C SER A 82 11.61 6.84 -5.57
N ASP A 83 11.59 6.43 -4.30
CA ASP A 83 10.47 5.68 -3.73
C ASP A 83 9.82 6.52 -2.62
N ALA A 84 8.50 6.69 -2.71
CA ALA A 84 7.72 7.52 -1.79
C ALA A 84 6.76 6.66 -0.99
N TYR A 85 6.69 6.93 0.30
CA TYR A 85 5.90 6.11 1.23
C TYR A 85 5.49 6.93 2.46
N TYR A 86 4.48 6.48 3.18
CA TYR A 86 4.02 7.17 4.38
C TYR A 86 4.36 6.38 5.66
N TYR A 87 4.31 7.07 6.79
CA TYR A 87 4.38 6.47 8.12
C TYR A 87 3.68 7.37 9.14
N ARG A 88 3.45 6.84 10.34
CA ARG A 88 2.84 7.58 11.46
C ARG A 88 3.74 7.57 12.67
N GLU A 89 3.72 8.67 13.41
CA GLU A 89 4.23 8.75 14.78
C GLU A 89 3.14 9.33 15.67
N GLY A 90 2.48 8.45 16.44
CA GLY A 90 1.22 8.80 17.09
C GLY A 90 0.16 9.23 16.07
N GLU A 91 -0.45 10.39 16.30
CA GLU A 91 -1.46 10.97 15.41
C GLU A 91 -0.87 11.70 14.18
N ARG A 92 0.45 11.93 14.16
CA ARG A 92 1.12 12.67 13.08
C ARG A 92 1.35 11.77 11.88
N LEU A 93 1.14 12.32 10.69
CA LEU A 93 1.28 11.63 9.42
C LEU A 93 2.44 12.23 8.63
N PHE A 94 3.30 11.36 8.09
CA PHE A 94 4.48 11.78 7.36
C PHE A 94 4.58 11.06 6.01
N ILE A 95 5.19 11.72 5.04
CA ILE A 95 5.69 11.13 3.79
C ILE A 95 7.22 11.14 3.85
N LEU A 96 7.82 9.97 3.62
CA LEU A 96 9.25 9.77 3.42
C LEU A 96 9.49 9.44 1.95
N ILE A 97 10.40 10.19 1.33
CA ILE A 97 10.88 9.93 -0.02
C ILE A 97 12.35 9.54 0.06
N GLU A 98 12.69 8.38 -0.47
CA GLU A 98 14.05 7.87 -0.56
C GLU A 98 14.56 8.01 -1.99
N TYR A 99 15.80 8.44 -2.15
CA TYR A 99 16.42 8.73 -3.44
C TYR A 99 17.58 7.80 -3.72
N TYR A 100 17.67 7.37 -4.97
CA TYR A 100 18.67 6.42 -5.42
C TYR A 100 19.37 6.89 -6.70
N LYS A 101 20.67 6.63 -6.76
CA LYS A 101 21.48 6.69 -7.99
C LYS A 101 21.27 5.44 -8.84
N LEU A 102 21.94 5.38 -9.98
CA LEU A 102 22.10 4.15 -10.76
C LEU A 102 22.55 3.00 -9.85
N ASP A 103 22.13 1.78 -10.19
CA ASP A 103 22.38 0.55 -9.42
C ASP A 103 21.72 0.50 -8.03
N ASN A 104 20.64 1.28 -7.82
CA ASN A 104 19.87 1.34 -6.55
C ASN A 104 20.73 1.76 -5.33
N ILE A 105 21.77 2.56 -5.54
CA ILE A 105 22.58 3.10 -4.45
C ILE A 105 21.80 4.24 -3.77
N PHE A 106 21.48 4.08 -2.49
CA PHE A 106 20.83 5.12 -1.68
C PHE A 106 21.69 6.39 -1.64
N VAL A 107 21.05 7.55 -1.82
CA VAL A 107 21.70 8.87 -1.84
C VAL A 107 21.30 9.67 -0.62
N THR A 108 20.01 9.93 -0.47
CA THR A 108 19.44 10.79 0.55
C THR A 108 17.96 10.48 0.71
N ASN A 109 17.32 11.13 1.67
CA ASN A 109 15.87 11.11 1.83
C ASN A 109 15.36 12.51 2.18
N LYS A 110 14.05 12.70 1.97
CA LYS A 110 13.31 13.88 2.46
C LYS A 110 12.06 13.40 3.21
N VAL A 111 11.76 14.08 4.31
CA VAL A 111 10.59 13.80 5.14
C VAL A 111 9.68 15.02 5.15
N PHE A 112 8.38 14.75 5.00
CA PHE A 112 7.34 15.77 4.96
C PHE A 112 6.26 15.42 5.97
N GLU A 113 5.97 16.33 6.89
CA GLU A 113 4.80 16.22 7.76
C GLU A 113 3.55 16.69 7.01
N ILE A 114 2.46 15.93 7.14
CA ILE A 114 1.16 16.27 6.59
C ILE A 114 0.28 16.79 7.70
N THR A 115 -0.12 18.06 7.59
CA THR A 115 -1.11 18.68 8.47
C THR A 115 -2.42 18.89 7.71
N GLU A 116 -3.45 19.40 8.40
CA GLU A 116 -4.71 19.76 7.74
C GLU A 116 -4.54 20.91 6.73
N ASN A 117 -3.54 21.77 6.93
CA ASN A 117 -3.41 23.04 6.21
C ASN A 117 -2.25 23.08 5.23
N GLU A 118 -1.22 22.30 5.47
CA GLU A 118 0.02 22.36 4.71
C GLU A 118 0.81 21.06 4.78
N VAL A 119 1.75 20.94 3.86
CA VAL A 119 2.79 19.91 3.85
C VAL A 119 4.08 20.62 4.24
N ILE A 120 4.78 20.12 5.26
CA ILE A 120 5.94 20.76 5.86
C ILE A 120 7.17 19.88 5.61
N GLU A 121 8.15 20.36 4.85
CA GLU A 121 9.44 19.68 4.70
C GLU A 121 10.25 19.80 6.00
N LEU A 122 10.72 18.67 6.51
CA LEU A 122 11.54 18.60 7.72
C LEU A 122 13.01 18.51 7.35
N SER A 123 13.81 19.45 7.86
CA SER A 123 15.23 19.62 7.50
C SER A 123 16.15 18.53 8.08
N PHE A 124 15.74 17.84 9.16
CA PHE A 124 16.46 16.70 9.73
C PHE A 124 15.47 15.79 10.46
N CYS A 125 15.01 14.75 9.81
CA CYS A 125 14.23 13.72 10.50
C CYS A 125 15.08 12.46 10.64
N CYS A 126 15.08 11.87 11.83
CA CYS A 126 15.46 10.48 11.95
C CYS A 126 14.53 9.69 11.01
N ILE A 127 15.10 8.90 10.10
CA ILE A 127 14.34 7.87 9.41
C ILE A 127 13.71 7.05 10.53
N PRO A 128 12.38 6.86 10.55
CA PRO A 128 11.78 6.03 11.57
C PRO A 128 12.49 4.68 11.56
N GLN A 129 13.09 4.29 12.69
CA GLN A 129 13.72 2.96 12.86
C GLN A 129 12.74 1.82 12.56
N LYS A 130 11.45 2.15 12.46
CA LYS A 130 10.35 1.25 12.16
C LYS A 130 9.82 1.47 10.73
N ARG A 131 10.69 1.25 9.75
CA ARG A 131 10.32 0.49 8.56
C ARG A 131 11.12 -0.78 8.55
N ILE A 132 10.50 -1.84 9.05
CA ILE A 132 10.78 -3.14 8.49
C ILE A 132 9.58 -3.37 7.57
N PHE A 133 9.63 -2.86 6.33
CA PHE A 133 9.26 -3.81 5.28
C PHE A 133 10.14 -4.98 5.59
N ASN A 134 9.52 -6.12 5.86
CA ASN A 134 10.28 -7.27 6.24
C ASN A 134 11.00 -7.74 4.99
N ASP A 135 12.09 -7.07 4.61
CA ASP A 135 12.90 -7.40 3.45
C ASP A 135 13.50 -8.79 3.67
N ALA A 136 13.80 -9.11 4.93
CA ALA A 136 14.15 -10.45 5.38
C ALA A 136 12.96 -11.43 5.30
N LYS A 137 11.72 -10.92 5.29
CA LYS A 137 10.45 -11.65 5.31
C LYS A 137 10.41 -12.67 6.45
N VAL A 138 10.71 -12.22 7.68
CA VAL A 138 10.77 -12.99 8.94
C VAL A 138 9.80 -12.44 10.01
N TYR A 139 8.70 -13.14 10.23
CA TYR A 139 7.57 -12.73 11.07
C TYR A 139 7.55 -13.51 12.39
N SER A 140 7.41 -12.82 13.52
CA SER A 140 7.34 -13.45 14.84
C SER A 140 5.91 -13.49 15.37
N PHE A 141 5.45 -14.69 15.74
CA PHE A 141 4.14 -14.95 16.33
C PHE A 141 4.33 -15.77 17.61
N GLY A 142 4.45 -15.09 18.76
CA GLY A 142 4.76 -15.73 20.04
C GLY A 142 6.09 -16.49 20.02
N ASP A 143 6.00 -17.81 20.22
CA ASP A 143 7.12 -18.77 20.22
C ASP A 143 7.54 -19.23 18.81
N LYS A 144 6.78 -18.83 17.78
CA LYS A 144 7.01 -19.23 16.39
C LYS A 144 7.56 -18.07 15.56
N GLU A 145 8.36 -18.44 14.57
CA GLU A 145 8.82 -17.52 13.55
C GLU A 145 8.57 -18.10 12.16
N VAL A 146 7.89 -17.33 11.33
CA VAL A 146 7.53 -17.66 9.96
C VAL A 146 8.38 -16.85 9.02
N PHE A 147 9.05 -17.47 8.07
CA PHE A 147 9.94 -16.76 7.16
C PHE A 147 9.97 -17.33 5.76
N MET A 148 10.38 -16.51 4.80
CA MET A 148 10.64 -16.97 3.44
C MET A 148 11.99 -17.69 3.36
N GLN A 149 11.95 -19.02 3.29
CA GLN A 149 13.15 -19.84 3.10
C GLN A 149 13.69 -19.70 1.66
N SER A 150 12.80 -19.51 0.69
CA SER A 150 13.12 -19.22 -0.70
C SER A 150 11.96 -18.43 -1.32
N PRO A 151 12.11 -17.89 -2.55
CA PRO A 151 11.05 -17.08 -3.17
C PRO A 151 9.66 -17.72 -3.21
N PHE A 152 9.57 -19.05 -3.21
CA PHE A 152 8.33 -19.82 -3.31
C PHE A 152 8.12 -20.79 -2.13
N MET A 153 8.88 -20.64 -1.04
CA MET A 153 8.80 -21.51 0.12
C MET A 153 8.80 -20.69 1.40
N MET A 154 7.71 -20.76 2.14
CA MET A 154 7.57 -20.23 3.49
C MET A 154 7.82 -21.36 4.48
N SER A 155 8.50 -21.07 5.59
CA SER A 155 8.82 -22.03 6.63
C SER A 155 8.49 -21.45 7.99
N CYS A 156 8.04 -22.28 8.92
CA CYS A 156 7.90 -21.90 10.32
C CYS A 156 8.90 -22.67 11.16
N ARG A 157 9.48 -22.00 12.15
CA ARG A 157 10.34 -22.60 13.16
C ARG A 157 9.97 -22.17 14.56
N ASP A 158 10.32 -23.01 15.52
CA ASP A 158 10.35 -22.64 16.93
C ASP A 158 11.49 -21.64 17.17
N LYS A 159 11.21 -20.54 17.87
CA LYS A 159 12.19 -19.46 18.10
C LYS A 159 13.31 -19.86 19.05
N GLN A 160 13.04 -20.74 20.01
CA GLN A 160 14.01 -21.11 21.05
C GLN A 160 15.02 -22.11 20.53
N ASN A 161 14.56 -23.18 19.89
CA ASN A 161 15.40 -24.29 19.46
C ASN A 161 15.65 -24.32 17.94
N GLN A 162 15.07 -23.38 17.18
CA GLN A 162 15.25 -23.21 15.74
C GLN A 162 14.77 -24.41 14.89
N LYS A 163 14.01 -25.33 15.49
CA LYS A 163 13.45 -26.50 14.80
C LYS A 163 12.36 -26.08 13.83
N THR A 164 12.47 -26.52 12.57
CA THR A 164 11.39 -26.34 11.60
C THR A 164 10.14 -27.11 12.03
N LEU A 165 9.02 -26.40 12.12
CA LEU A 165 7.71 -26.95 12.47
C LEU A 165 6.95 -27.38 11.21
N TRP A 166 6.93 -26.53 10.19
CA TRP A 166 6.29 -26.81 8.91
C TRP A 166 6.91 -25.99 7.78
N LYS A 167 6.58 -26.37 6.53
CA LYS A 167 6.93 -25.67 5.29
C LYS A 167 5.71 -25.57 4.40
N TYR A 168 5.60 -24.46 3.68
CA TYR A 168 4.46 -24.13 2.83
C TYR A 168 4.94 -23.61 1.48
N LYS A 169 4.50 -24.27 0.40
CA LYS A 169 4.87 -23.89 -0.97
C LYS A 169 3.91 -22.83 -1.50
N LEU A 170 4.46 -21.70 -1.94
CA LEU A 170 3.71 -20.62 -2.57
C LEU A 170 3.62 -20.81 -4.08
N SER A 171 2.55 -20.30 -4.68
CA SER A 171 2.38 -20.26 -6.14
C SER A 171 3.15 -19.13 -6.81
N ALA A 172 3.43 -18.05 -6.08
CA ALA A 172 4.09 -16.84 -6.55
C ALA A 172 4.83 -16.15 -5.38
N TYR A 173 5.46 -15.00 -5.65
CA TYR A 173 6.22 -14.27 -4.64
C TYR A 173 5.29 -13.71 -3.57
N LEU A 174 5.70 -13.77 -2.29
CA LEU A 174 5.04 -13.03 -1.21
C LEU A 174 5.18 -11.53 -1.45
N TYR A 175 4.06 -10.81 -1.54
CA TYR A 175 4.02 -9.37 -1.83
C TYR A 175 3.44 -8.53 -0.68
N THR A 176 2.70 -9.14 0.24
CA THR A 176 2.16 -8.47 1.42
C THR A 176 3.00 -8.80 2.65
N GLU A 177 2.81 -8.04 3.73
CA GLU A 177 3.16 -8.53 5.06
C GLU A 177 2.30 -9.75 5.43
N VAL A 178 2.77 -10.55 6.41
CA VAL A 178 2.03 -11.69 6.95
C VAL A 178 1.34 -11.24 8.25
N GLU A 179 0.02 -11.24 8.23
CA GLU A 179 -0.81 -10.97 9.41
C GLU A 179 -1.26 -12.27 10.07
N GLU A 180 -1.56 -12.23 11.37
CA GLU A 180 -2.12 -13.35 12.12
C GLU A 180 -3.40 -12.95 12.85
N TYR A 181 -4.40 -13.83 12.83
CA TYR A 181 -5.60 -13.74 13.65
C TYR A 181 -6.18 -15.14 13.89
N ASN A 182 -6.37 -15.51 15.16
CA ASN A 182 -6.87 -16.81 15.60
C ASN A 182 -6.08 -18.00 15.03
N ASP A 183 -4.75 -17.93 15.12
CA ASP A 183 -3.82 -18.94 14.61
C ASP A 183 -3.89 -19.17 13.09
N ILE A 184 -4.43 -18.21 12.34
CA ILE A 184 -4.46 -18.21 10.87
C ILE A 184 -3.59 -17.05 10.38
N LEU A 185 -2.65 -17.39 9.51
CA LEU A 185 -1.79 -16.47 8.79
C LEU A 185 -2.47 -16.03 7.50
N TYR A 186 -2.52 -14.72 7.26
CA TYR A 186 -3.05 -14.12 6.04
C TYR A 186 -1.95 -13.44 5.26
N PHE A 187 -1.89 -13.73 3.96
CA PHE A 187 -0.93 -13.10 3.08
C PHE A 187 -1.31 -13.23 1.60
N GLY A 188 -0.83 -12.27 0.83
CA GLY A 188 -1.02 -12.17 -0.61
C GLY A 188 0.26 -12.45 -1.39
N THR A 189 0.09 -13.13 -2.53
CA THR A 189 1.15 -13.32 -3.51
C THR A 189 0.79 -12.64 -4.83
N ALA A 190 1.80 -12.17 -5.55
CA ALA A 190 1.62 -11.55 -6.87
C ALA A 190 2.67 -12.03 -7.88
N GLY A 191 2.37 -11.80 -9.16
CA GLY A 191 3.06 -12.39 -10.29
C GLY A 191 2.23 -13.47 -10.98
N LYS A 192 2.87 -14.34 -11.76
CA LYS A 192 2.17 -15.38 -12.53
C LYS A 192 1.58 -16.44 -11.59
N GLY A 193 0.30 -16.30 -11.26
CA GLY A 193 -0.42 -17.20 -10.36
C GLY A 193 -0.52 -16.68 -8.93
N GLY A 194 -0.80 -15.37 -8.75
CA GLY A 194 -1.02 -14.77 -7.44
C GLY A 194 -2.30 -15.22 -6.77
N TYR A 195 -2.24 -15.35 -5.45
CA TYR A 195 -3.30 -15.85 -4.57
C TYR A 195 -3.38 -15.02 -3.29
N PHE A 196 -4.52 -15.08 -2.62
CA PHE A 196 -4.63 -14.77 -1.20
C PHE A 196 -4.78 -16.06 -0.40
N TYR A 197 -4.09 -16.16 0.74
CA TYR A 197 -4.02 -17.36 1.56
C TYR A 197 -4.49 -17.11 2.98
N GLY A 198 -5.16 -18.12 3.55
CA GLY A 198 -5.31 -18.34 4.98
C GLY A 198 -4.65 -19.67 5.35
N VAL A 199 -3.58 -19.64 6.15
CA VAL A 199 -2.78 -20.83 6.52
C VAL A 199 -2.69 -20.95 8.02
N SER A 200 -2.93 -22.14 8.59
CA SER A 200 -2.80 -22.34 10.03
C SER A 200 -1.35 -22.16 10.48
N LEU A 201 -1.13 -21.25 11.44
CA LEU A 201 0.16 -21.04 12.09
C LEU A 201 0.66 -22.30 12.82
N ASN A 202 -0.25 -23.14 13.29
CA ASN A 202 0.09 -24.29 14.13
C ASN A 202 0.69 -25.46 13.32
N ASN A 203 0.19 -25.71 12.10
CA ASN A 203 0.58 -26.88 11.33
C ASN A 203 0.89 -26.60 9.84
N GLY A 204 0.78 -25.35 9.39
CA GLY A 204 1.04 -24.96 8.01
C GLY A 204 -0.02 -25.45 7.01
N GLN A 205 -1.17 -25.97 7.45
CA GLN A 205 -2.23 -26.40 6.54
C GLN A 205 -3.00 -25.20 6.00
N THR A 206 -3.40 -25.27 4.73
CA THR A 206 -4.27 -24.26 4.12
C THR A 206 -5.65 -24.36 4.75
N VAL A 207 -6.12 -23.27 5.35
CA VAL A 207 -7.52 -23.12 5.78
C VAL A 207 -8.36 -22.77 4.56
N PHE A 208 -7.93 -21.75 3.80
CA PHE A 208 -8.53 -21.36 2.53
C PHE A 208 -7.50 -20.71 1.60
N SER A 209 -7.81 -20.65 0.31
CA SER A 209 -7.01 -19.89 -0.65
C SER A 209 -7.84 -19.44 -1.85
N TYR A 210 -7.56 -18.23 -2.35
CA TYR A 210 -8.27 -17.63 -3.49
C TYR A 210 -7.29 -17.31 -4.60
N ASN A 211 -7.60 -17.75 -5.83
CA ASN A 211 -6.88 -17.28 -7.02
C ASN A 211 -7.37 -15.87 -7.36
N THR A 212 -6.72 -14.87 -6.76
CA THR A 212 -6.97 -13.44 -6.98
C THR A 212 -6.24 -12.92 -8.22
N GLY A 213 -5.38 -13.72 -8.85
CA GLY A 213 -4.48 -13.30 -9.92
C GLY A 213 -3.28 -12.50 -9.40
N GLN A 214 -3.52 -11.63 -8.42
CA GLN A 214 -2.51 -10.93 -7.61
C GLN A 214 -3.16 -10.40 -6.33
N THR A 215 -2.43 -10.50 -5.22
CA THR A 215 -2.77 -9.79 -3.99
C THR A 215 -1.51 -9.09 -3.49
N VAL A 216 -1.47 -7.77 -3.69
CA VAL A 216 -0.39 -6.89 -3.20
C VAL A 216 -0.83 -6.09 -1.98
N HIS A 217 -2.14 -6.04 -1.71
CA HIS A 217 -2.69 -5.44 -0.50
C HIS A 217 -4.02 -6.13 -0.12
N PHE A 218 -4.37 -6.11 1.17
CA PHE A 218 -5.66 -6.52 1.71
C PHE A 218 -5.95 -5.69 2.97
N VAL A 219 -7.21 -5.63 3.42
CA VAL A 219 -7.56 -4.94 4.67
C VAL A 219 -8.40 -5.84 5.55
N ARG A 220 -8.05 -5.93 6.84
CA ARG A 220 -8.77 -6.73 7.84
C ARG A 220 -9.40 -5.83 8.90
N SER A 221 -10.62 -6.17 9.30
CA SER A 221 -11.29 -5.60 10.48
C SER A 221 -11.99 -6.72 11.24
N GLY A 222 -11.49 -7.05 12.43
CA GLY A 222 -12.01 -8.16 13.22
C GLY A 222 -11.99 -9.49 12.45
N GLU A 223 -13.14 -10.15 12.37
CA GLU A 223 -13.34 -11.43 11.68
C GLU A 223 -13.58 -11.29 10.17
N CYS A 224 -13.38 -10.10 9.60
CA CYS A 224 -13.63 -9.83 8.19
C CYS A 224 -12.36 -9.35 7.48
N ILE A 225 -12.17 -9.81 6.24
CA ILE A 225 -11.08 -9.36 5.36
C ILE A 225 -11.69 -8.91 4.03
N ILE A 226 -11.23 -7.78 3.51
CA ILE A 226 -11.50 -7.38 2.13
C ILE A 226 -10.27 -7.67 1.27
N ILE A 227 -10.50 -8.41 0.20
CA ILE A 227 -9.51 -8.70 -0.85
C ILE A 227 -10.04 -8.30 -2.22
N SER A 228 -9.13 -8.15 -3.18
CA SER A 228 -9.46 -7.94 -4.59
C SER A 228 -9.51 -9.27 -5.33
N ASP A 229 -10.58 -9.51 -6.07
CA ASP A 229 -10.76 -10.71 -6.90
C ASP A 229 -9.92 -10.66 -8.19
N LYS A 230 -9.98 -11.72 -8.99
CA LYS A 230 -9.27 -11.80 -10.28
C LYS A 230 -9.70 -10.74 -11.32
N LYS A 231 -10.88 -10.15 -11.16
CA LYS A 231 -11.41 -9.04 -11.95
C LYS A 231 -11.15 -7.69 -11.29
N GLN A 232 -10.33 -7.64 -10.24
CA GLN A 232 -10.04 -6.47 -9.43
C GLN A 232 -11.28 -5.86 -8.78
N LYS A 233 -12.21 -6.71 -8.34
CA LYS A 233 -13.41 -6.34 -7.57
C LYS A 233 -13.23 -6.68 -6.09
N PRO A 234 -13.63 -5.79 -5.18
CA PRO A 234 -13.54 -6.06 -3.75
C PRO A 234 -14.55 -7.12 -3.33
N MET A 235 -14.09 -8.10 -2.54
CA MET A 235 -14.93 -9.06 -1.85
C MET A 235 -14.59 -9.08 -0.36
N LEU A 236 -15.64 -9.15 0.46
CA LEU A 236 -15.59 -9.34 1.89
C LEU A 236 -15.67 -10.84 2.20
N ILE A 237 -14.69 -11.35 2.95
CA ILE A 237 -14.61 -12.75 3.35
C ILE A 237 -14.51 -12.86 4.87
N ASN A 238 -14.98 -13.99 5.40
CA ASN A 238 -14.79 -14.35 6.79
C ASN A 238 -13.31 -14.76 7.02
N ALA A 239 -12.66 -14.18 8.02
CA ALA A 239 -11.25 -14.44 8.31
C ALA A 239 -11.00 -15.87 8.80
N LEU A 240 -11.97 -16.50 9.47
CA LEU A 240 -11.81 -17.84 10.05
C LEU A 240 -12.07 -18.95 9.03
N THR A 241 -13.05 -18.76 8.14
CA THR A 241 -13.49 -19.81 7.21
C THR A 241 -13.07 -19.55 5.75
N GLY A 242 -12.76 -18.29 5.42
CA GLY A 242 -12.58 -17.82 4.04
C GLY A 242 -13.89 -17.54 3.31
N GLU A 243 -15.04 -17.97 3.83
CA GLU A 243 -16.32 -17.86 3.12
C GLU A 243 -16.60 -16.43 2.68
N ILE A 244 -17.07 -16.29 1.43
CA ILE A 244 -17.44 -14.98 0.88
C ILE A 244 -18.72 -14.53 1.57
N ILE A 245 -18.61 -13.46 2.34
CA ILE A 245 -19.73 -12.82 3.04
C ILE A 245 -20.49 -11.94 2.04
N HIS A 246 -19.77 -11.08 1.32
CA HIS A 246 -20.36 -10.09 0.44
C HIS A 246 -19.41 -9.68 -0.69
N SER A 247 -19.94 -9.33 -1.87
CA SER A 247 -19.16 -8.68 -2.92
C SER A 247 -19.51 -7.20 -2.93
N LEU A 248 -18.52 -6.34 -2.72
CA LEU A 248 -18.73 -4.90 -2.60
C LEU A 248 -18.94 -4.30 -4.00
N ASP A 249 -20.11 -3.72 -4.24
CA ASP A 249 -20.46 -3.19 -5.57
C ASP A 249 -19.82 -1.82 -5.82
N ILE A 250 -18.76 -1.86 -6.63
CA ILE A 250 -18.04 -0.68 -7.14
C ILE A 250 -18.43 -0.34 -8.59
N GLY A 251 -19.55 -0.87 -9.07
CA GLY A 251 -20.11 -0.61 -10.39
C GLY A 251 -19.15 -0.97 -11.52
N LYS A 252 -18.88 -0.01 -12.41
CA LYS A 252 -18.01 -0.19 -13.58
C LYS A 252 -16.51 -0.13 -13.28
N TYR A 253 -16.12 0.26 -12.06
CA TYR A 253 -14.73 0.51 -11.69
C TYR A 253 -14.00 -0.78 -11.31
N THR A 254 -12.68 -0.77 -11.38
CA THR A 254 -11.82 -1.85 -10.85
C THR A 254 -10.81 -1.26 -9.90
N ILE A 255 -10.44 -1.97 -8.83
CA ILE A 255 -9.35 -1.58 -7.94
C ILE A 255 -8.07 -1.41 -8.76
N ASP A 256 -7.26 -0.40 -8.41
CA ASP A 256 -5.97 -0.16 -9.04
C ASP A 256 -4.99 -1.34 -8.85
N TYR A 257 -3.99 -1.44 -9.73
CA TYR A 257 -2.99 -2.52 -9.68
C TYR A 257 -2.21 -2.56 -8.36
N GLU A 258 -1.97 -1.39 -7.76
CA GLU A 258 -1.30 -1.26 -6.46
C GLU A 258 -2.22 -1.60 -5.28
N GLN A 259 -3.53 -1.76 -5.53
CA GLN A 259 -4.55 -2.19 -4.56
C GLN A 259 -4.59 -1.34 -3.27
N GLN A 260 -4.33 -0.03 -3.35
CA GLN A 260 -4.49 0.84 -2.18
C GLN A 260 -5.95 0.81 -1.70
N MET A 261 -6.12 0.35 -0.47
CA MET A 261 -7.41 0.04 0.12
C MET A 261 -7.40 0.44 1.59
N LEU A 262 -8.54 0.93 2.06
CA LEU A 262 -8.74 1.31 3.44
C LEU A 262 -10.11 0.83 3.91
N TRP A 263 -10.13 0.11 5.02
CA TRP A 263 -11.33 -0.05 5.82
C TRP A 263 -11.29 1.00 6.93
N TYR A 264 -12.24 1.94 6.91
CA TYR A 264 -12.37 2.93 7.98
C TYR A 264 -13.82 3.09 8.41
N LYS A 265 -14.08 2.83 9.70
CA LYS A 265 -15.43 2.70 10.28
C LYS A 265 -16.24 1.64 9.53
N GLU A 266 -17.40 1.99 8.98
CA GLU A 266 -18.30 1.08 8.26
C GLU A 266 -18.18 1.23 6.73
N ARG A 267 -17.04 1.76 6.26
CA ARG A 267 -16.81 2.04 4.84
C ARG A 267 -15.51 1.46 4.32
N PHE A 268 -15.58 0.98 3.09
CA PHE A 268 -14.46 0.60 2.28
C PHE A 268 -14.11 1.75 1.33
N TYR A 269 -12.84 2.12 1.31
CA TYR A 269 -12.28 3.11 0.41
C TYR A 269 -11.19 2.49 -0.44
N SER A 270 -11.09 2.89 -1.70
CA SER A 270 -10.04 2.41 -2.58
C SER A 270 -9.76 3.35 -3.74
N ILE A 271 -8.53 3.25 -4.24
CA ILE A 271 -8.13 3.80 -5.52
C ILE A 271 -8.58 2.86 -6.63
N VAL A 272 -9.35 3.40 -7.56
CA VAL A 272 -9.98 2.63 -8.63
C VAL A 272 -9.72 3.25 -10.00
N ARG A 273 -9.89 2.44 -11.04
CA ARG A 273 -9.82 2.83 -12.44
C ARG A 273 -11.15 2.68 -13.15
N ASN A 274 -11.43 3.62 -14.06
CA ASN A 274 -12.49 3.48 -15.05
C ASN A 274 -11.97 2.69 -16.29
N LYS A 275 -12.82 2.50 -17.31
CA LYS A 275 -12.43 1.83 -18.57
C LYS A 275 -11.35 2.59 -19.36
N GLU A 276 -11.28 3.90 -19.18
CA GLU A 276 -10.28 4.80 -19.80
C GLU A 276 -8.96 4.81 -19.01
N LYS A 277 -8.91 4.06 -17.89
CA LYS A 277 -7.79 3.93 -16.94
C LYS A 277 -7.51 5.17 -16.09
N ASP A 278 -8.42 6.13 -16.06
CA ASP A 278 -8.33 7.27 -15.15
C ASP A 278 -8.45 6.81 -13.71
N LEU A 279 -7.68 7.44 -12.83
CA LEU A 279 -7.71 7.16 -11.41
C LEU A 279 -8.81 7.96 -10.71
N SER A 280 -9.54 7.28 -9.85
CA SER A 280 -10.55 7.86 -8.97
C SER A 280 -10.37 7.28 -7.58
N VAL A 281 -10.82 8.01 -6.57
CA VAL A 281 -11.04 7.46 -5.25
C VAL A 281 -12.53 7.17 -5.09
N MET A 282 -12.88 6.05 -4.47
CA MET A 282 -14.28 5.71 -4.18
C MET A 282 -14.48 5.25 -2.74
N CYS A 283 -15.72 5.36 -2.27
CA CYS A 283 -16.16 4.75 -1.03
C CYS A 283 -17.49 4.02 -1.19
N VAL A 284 -17.64 2.90 -0.47
CA VAL A 284 -18.88 2.14 -0.34
C VAL A 284 -19.06 1.72 1.12
N ASN A 285 -20.31 1.57 1.54
CA ASN A 285 -20.60 0.97 2.84
C ASN A 285 -20.31 -0.53 2.78
N ILE A 286 -19.89 -1.09 3.91
CA ILE A 286 -19.63 -2.52 4.09
C ILE A 286 -20.87 -3.19 4.69
#